data_AF-A0A962VD34-F1
#
_entry.id   AF-A0A962VD34-F1
#
_cell.length_a   1.000
_cell.length_b   1.000
_cell.length_c   1.000
_cell.angle_alpha   90.00
_cell.angle_beta   90.00
_cell.angle_gamma   90.00
#
_symmetry.space_group_name_H-M   'P 1'
#
loop_
_entity.id
_entity.type
_entity.pdbx_description
1 polymer ?
#
loop_
_entity_poly.entity_id
_entity_poly.type
_entity_poly.pdbx_seq_one_letter_code
_entity_poly.pdbx_strand_id
1 'polypeptide(L)'
;MMSQRILFILSVVFFYLFSAASLAAPVPTATPTLPESAFIGEDFSFTVPFDNTGDQVGYGPFIDLILPANGADGGDPDDLDGCTFTDASYIGIPITREEFTFPATDEGVGIGNIAHPYAVDSSGDPVIVSGTPGDQLVVLLLPFGSFTVDQPPAPVDISVSCSNLANLNEPLPFQARGGFRFGADPLDNPAVDPSIVGAFATDTINPTLIALEKTYLGPEDETATGPSYPRCYQIDVFIAPDQTIDDLIISDELANEIQFLRVIDSGNLAGSACAGATPTTEPYTATIPPSTITPGGLLEIDVGDITADADPDSADATLLFEFFVPKQDNIPGEVLPTDSGDDKISPNQAYAEGSWDPIDADDSEEIARAEITDLGDAGGPEHELEDQAIAIQKSVGVVG
;
A
#
# COMPACT_ATOMS: atom_id res chain seq x y z
N MET A 1 -25.12 73.97 -42.22
CA MET A 1 -23.90 74.28 -43.00
C MET A 1 -22.71 73.85 -42.19
N MET A 2 -21.82 73.03 -42.79
CA MET A 2 -20.46 72.64 -42.33
C MET A 2 -20.37 71.85 -41.01
N SER A 3 -19.48 70.87 -40.82
CA SER A 3 -18.59 70.09 -41.70
C SER A 3 -17.98 69.00 -40.81
N GLN A 4 -17.90 67.77 -41.31
CA GLN A 4 -17.15 66.65 -40.73
C GLN A 4 -15.67 67.02 -40.47
N ARG A 5 -15.08 66.47 -39.40
CA ARG A 5 -13.70 65.97 -39.36
C ARG A 5 -13.62 64.76 -38.44
N ILE A 6 -13.61 63.56 -39.02
CA ILE A 6 -13.27 62.29 -38.36
C ILE A 6 -11.75 62.20 -38.38
N LEU A 7 -11.14 62.14 -37.20
CA LEU A 7 -9.70 61.95 -37.00
C LEU A 7 -9.46 60.45 -36.79
N PHE A 8 -8.90 59.77 -37.80
CA PHE A 8 -8.42 58.39 -37.67
C PHE A 8 -7.04 58.43 -36.98
N ILE A 9 -6.95 57.96 -35.74
CA ILE A 9 -5.68 57.70 -35.06
C ILE A 9 -5.28 56.27 -35.41
N LEU A 10 -4.23 56.11 -36.23
CA LEU A 10 -3.61 54.83 -36.53
C LEU A 10 -2.74 54.43 -35.34
N SER A 11 -3.23 53.52 -34.48
CA SER A 11 -2.44 52.94 -33.40
C SER A 11 -1.60 51.80 -33.97
N VAL A 12 -0.28 51.98 -34.05
CA VAL A 12 0.68 50.91 -34.38
C VAL A 12 0.94 50.15 -33.08
N VAL A 13 0.28 49.00 -32.92
CA VAL A 13 0.58 48.06 -31.84
C VAL A 13 1.81 47.26 -32.24
N PHE A 14 2.93 47.54 -31.60
CA PHE A 14 4.16 46.76 -31.74
C PHE A 14 4.05 45.54 -30.81
N PHE A 15 3.70 44.37 -31.36
CA PHE A 15 3.74 43.11 -30.62
C PHE A 15 5.21 42.69 -30.48
N TYR A 16 5.79 42.89 -29.29
CA TYR A 16 7.00 42.17 -28.90
C TYR A 16 6.62 40.72 -28.63
N LEU A 17 6.90 39.83 -29.58
CA LEU A 17 7.03 38.41 -29.30
C LEU A 17 8.30 38.22 -28.47
N PHE A 18 8.16 38.18 -27.14
CA PHE A 18 9.18 37.58 -26.29
C PHE A 18 9.12 36.07 -26.53
N SER A 19 10.04 35.55 -27.35
CA SER A 19 10.35 34.13 -27.33
C SER A 19 11.13 33.88 -26.04
N ALA A 20 10.49 33.35 -25.02
CA ALA A 20 11.19 32.76 -23.89
C ALA A 20 11.94 31.54 -24.44
N ALA A 21 13.24 31.70 -24.72
CA ALA A 21 14.10 30.54 -24.87
C ALA A 21 14.13 29.86 -23.49
N SER A 22 13.57 28.65 -23.39
CA SER A 22 13.91 27.77 -22.27
C SER A 22 15.44 27.65 -22.28
N LEU A 23 16.07 28.12 -21.20
CA LEU A 23 17.49 27.86 -20.98
C LEU A 23 17.59 26.36 -20.73
N ALA A 24 18.43 25.70 -21.53
CA ALA A 24 18.77 24.32 -21.31
C ALA A 24 19.39 24.17 -19.90
N ALA A 25 18.86 23.25 -19.09
CA ALA A 25 19.26 23.01 -17.71
C ALA A 25 18.94 21.56 -17.30
N PRO A 26 19.69 21.00 -16.33
CA PRO A 26 19.28 19.78 -15.64
C PRO A 26 17.95 19.99 -14.92
N VAL A 27 17.10 18.97 -14.90
CA VAL A 27 15.84 18.97 -14.14
C VAL A 27 15.78 17.70 -13.30
N PRO A 28 16.26 17.75 -12.04
CA PRO A 28 16.23 16.59 -11.18
C PRO A 28 14.80 16.32 -10.69
N THR A 29 14.37 15.07 -10.79
CA THR A 29 13.10 14.58 -10.26
C THR A 29 13.34 13.38 -9.37
N ALA A 30 12.61 13.31 -8.27
CA ALA A 30 12.56 12.13 -7.41
C ALA A 30 11.12 12.01 -6.91
N THR A 31 10.49 10.86 -7.15
CA THR A 31 9.10 10.61 -6.78
C THR A 31 9.07 9.35 -5.93
N PRO A 32 8.59 9.40 -4.69
CA PRO A 32 8.42 8.19 -3.90
C PRO A 32 7.32 7.31 -4.52
N THR A 33 7.49 5.99 -4.40
CA THR A 33 6.54 4.98 -4.91
C THR A 33 6.19 4.03 -3.78
N LEU A 34 5.22 4.41 -2.97
CA LEU A 34 4.81 3.66 -1.78
C LEU A 34 3.84 2.52 -2.13
N PRO A 35 3.72 1.50 -1.26
CA PRO A 35 2.54 0.65 -1.27
C PRO A 35 1.27 1.48 -0.99
N GLU A 36 0.09 0.92 -1.27
CA GLU A 36 -1.18 1.60 -1.00
C GLU A 36 -1.53 1.62 0.49
N SER A 37 -1.19 0.56 1.19
CA SER A 37 -1.35 0.38 2.63
C SER A 37 -0.17 -0.38 3.24
N ALA A 38 0.00 -0.22 4.55
CA ALA A 38 0.92 -0.98 5.38
C ALA A 38 0.27 -1.18 6.75
N PHE A 39 0.56 -2.29 7.44
CA PHE A 39 0.02 -2.48 8.77
C PHE A 39 0.58 -1.45 9.76
N ILE A 40 -0.24 -1.07 10.74
CA ILE A 40 0.21 -0.28 11.89
C ILE A 40 1.38 -1.02 12.56
N GLY A 41 2.47 -0.31 12.88
CA GLY A 41 3.65 -0.94 13.49
C GLY A 41 4.52 -1.77 12.55
N GLU A 42 4.19 -1.85 11.26
CA GLU A 42 4.96 -2.62 10.29
C GLU A 42 6.12 -1.81 9.67
N ASP A 43 7.29 -2.43 9.60
CA ASP A 43 8.41 -1.93 8.81
C ASP A 43 8.19 -2.27 7.32
N PHE A 44 8.29 -1.27 6.45
CA PHE A 44 8.17 -1.49 5.01
C PHE A 44 9.29 -0.82 4.22
N SER A 45 9.37 -1.18 2.93
CA SER A 45 10.32 -0.57 2.00
C SER A 45 9.62 -0.08 0.75
N PHE A 46 10.15 1.00 0.17
CA PHE A 46 9.63 1.60 -1.05
C PHE A 46 10.80 2.12 -1.90
N THR A 47 10.52 2.48 -3.15
CA THR A 47 11.56 3.05 -4.02
C THR A 47 11.37 4.54 -4.27
N VAL A 48 12.48 5.26 -4.39
CA VAL A 48 12.52 6.65 -4.84
C VAL A 48 13.37 6.72 -6.11
N PRO A 49 12.78 6.52 -7.31
CA PRO A 49 13.48 6.72 -8.57
C PRO A 49 13.97 8.16 -8.73
N PHE A 50 15.28 8.34 -8.87
CA PHE A 50 15.90 9.60 -9.26
C PHE A 50 16.09 9.66 -10.77
N ASP A 51 15.74 10.80 -11.39
CA ASP A 51 15.92 11.02 -12.82
C ASP A 51 16.34 12.48 -13.13
N ASN A 52 16.89 12.68 -14.33
CA ASN A 52 17.16 14.00 -14.90
C ASN A 52 16.31 14.19 -16.16
N THR A 53 15.15 14.81 -16.00
CA THR A 53 14.19 15.07 -17.08
C THR A 53 14.51 16.34 -17.90
N GLY A 54 15.66 16.95 -17.63
CA GLY A 54 16.12 18.17 -18.30
C GLY A 54 16.74 17.89 -19.66
N ASP A 55 17.56 18.84 -20.13
CA ASP A 55 18.28 18.74 -21.41
C ASP A 55 19.80 18.94 -21.27
N GLN A 56 20.30 18.98 -20.03
CA GLN A 56 21.72 19.01 -19.69
C GLN A 56 22.07 18.01 -18.58
N VAL A 57 23.35 17.65 -18.50
CA VAL A 57 23.88 16.79 -17.43
C VAL A 57 23.88 17.56 -16.11
N GLY A 58 23.36 16.95 -15.04
CA GLY A 58 23.48 17.48 -13.69
C GLY A 58 24.59 16.79 -12.89
N TYR A 59 25.21 17.50 -11.95
CA TYR A 59 26.40 17.04 -11.22
C TYR A 59 26.18 16.93 -9.71
N GLY A 60 26.71 15.84 -9.13
CA GLY A 60 26.56 15.49 -7.72
C GLY A 60 25.10 15.33 -7.28
N PRO A 61 24.37 14.34 -7.81
CA PRO A 61 22.96 14.13 -7.49
C PRO A 61 22.72 13.74 -6.03
N PHE A 62 21.62 14.22 -5.47
CA PHE A 62 21.10 13.85 -4.16
C PHE A 62 19.57 13.73 -4.18
N ILE A 63 19.01 13.07 -3.18
CA ILE A 63 17.57 13.05 -2.91
C ILE A 63 17.34 13.65 -1.53
N ASP A 64 16.40 14.57 -1.41
CA ASP A 64 15.81 14.94 -0.12
C ASP A 64 14.54 14.10 0.07
N LEU A 65 14.44 13.43 1.21
CA LEU A 65 13.27 12.67 1.64
C LEU A 65 12.75 13.28 2.95
N ILE A 66 11.47 13.64 2.98
CA ILE A 66 10.79 14.05 4.20
C ILE A 66 9.85 12.92 4.61
N LEU A 67 10.04 12.40 5.82
CA LEU A 67 9.22 11.35 6.41
C LEU A 67 8.31 11.95 7.51
N PRO A 68 7.04 11.52 7.57
CA PRO A 68 6.07 12.02 8.52
C PRO A 68 6.29 11.33 9.88
N ALA A 69 7.40 11.64 10.56
CA ALA A 69 7.75 10.99 11.82
C ALA A 69 6.76 11.33 12.95
N ASN A 70 6.12 12.51 12.91
CA ASN A 70 5.11 12.91 13.88
C ASN A 70 3.73 12.26 13.70
N GLY A 71 3.50 11.45 12.67
CA GLY A 71 2.18 10.88 12.41
C GLY A 71 1.05 11.90 12.32
N ALA A 72 -0.17 11.49 12.70
CA ALA A 72 -1.35 12.33 12.65
C ALA A 72 -1.54 13.13 13.95
N ASP A 73 -1.18 12.56 15.09
CA ASP A 73 -1.43 13.17 16.40
C ASP A 73 -0.40 14.22 16.76
N GLY A 74 0.87 13.99 16.43
CA GLY A 74 1.95 14.97 16.38
C GLY A 74 2.23 15.83 17.63
N GLY A 75 3.44 16.36 17.71
CA GLY A 75 3.75 17.46 18.63
C GLY A 75 4.29 17.08 20.02
N ASP A 76 4.37 15.79 20.36
CA ASP A 76 5.28 15.29 21.40
C ASP A 76 6.39 14.43 20.77
N PRO A 77 7.68 14.82 20.87
CA PRO A 77 8.78 14.01 20.36
C PRO A 77 8.95 12.66 21.07
N ASP A 78 8.30 12.46 22.21
CA ASP A 78 8.25 11.17 22.92
C ASP A 78 7.06 10.29 22.46
N ASP A 79 6.17 10.80 21.59
CA ASP A 79 4.98 10.11 21.08
C ASP A 79 4.87 10.25 19.55
N LEU A 80 5.82 9.61 18.87
CA LEU A 80 5.87 9.58 17.41
C LEU A 80 5.04 8.39 16.91
N ASP A 81 3.88 8.68 16.35
CA ASP A 81 2.91 7.78 15.69
C ASP A 81 3.13 7.66 14.18
N GLY A 82 4.23 8.23 13.67
CA GLY A 82 4.57 8.24 12.26
C GLY A 82 5.56 7.17 11.79
N CYS A 83 6.23 7.45 10.66
CA CYS A 83 7.28 6.59 10.11
C CYS A 83 8.65 7.27 10.12
N THR A 84 9.69 6.49 10.45
CA THR A 84 11.07 6.95 10.58
C THR A 84 12.02 6.19 9.66
N PHE A 85 13.09 6.86 9.22
CA PHE A 85 14.05 6.28 8.28
C PHE A 85 14.95 5.27 8.98
N THR A 86 15.20 4.13 8.33
CA THR A 86 16.14 3.11 8.84
C THR A 86 17.35 2.94 7.94
N ASP A 87 17.15 2.74 6.64
CA ASP A 87 18.26 2.56 5.69
C ASP A 87 17.91 2.98 4.26
N ALA A 88 18.94 3.21 3.46
CA ALA A 88 18.82 3.43 2.02
C ALA A 88 19.93 2.74 1.26
N SER A 89 19.59 2.09 0.15
CA SER A 89 20.54 1.41 -0.71
C SER A 89 20.29 1.67 -2.19
N TYR A 90 21.36 1.56 -2.99
CA TYR A 90 21.27 1.53 -4.44
C TYR A 90 21.97 0.27 -4.95
N ILE A 91 21.21 -0.66 -5.53
CA ILE A 91 21.73 -1.97 -5.99
C ILE A 91 22.44 -2.71 -4.83
N GLY A 92 21.83 -2.66 -3.64
CA GLY A 92 22.34 -3.30 -2.42
C GLY A 92 23.59 -2.64 -1.82
N ILE A 93 24.02 -1.48 -2.32
CA ILE A 93 25.11 -0.69 -1.72
C ILE A 93 24.52 0.42 -0.87
N PRO A 94 24.88 0.51 0.44
CA PRO A 94 24.40 1.58 1.30
C PRO A 94 24.73 2.97 0.77
N ILE A 95 23.76 3.88 0.85
CA ILE A 95 23.91 5.28 0.45
C ILE A 95 24.36 6.12 1.64
N THR A 96 25.23 7.10 1.39
CA THR A 96 25.62 8.09 2.40
C THR A 96 24.44 9.03 2.66
N ARG A 97 24.03 9.16 3.92
CA ARG A 97 22.91 10.01 4.34
C ARG A 97 23.29 10.97 5.46
N GLU A 98 22.57 12.09 5.49
CA GLU A 98 22.49 13.00 6.64
C GLU A 98 21.02 13.04 7.08
N GLU A 99 20.79 12.89 8.38
CA GLU A 99 19.45 12.81 8.95
C GLU A 99 19.24 13.97 9.93
N PHE A 100 18.08 14.61 9.83
CA PHE A 100 17.73 15.77 10.63
C PHE A 100 16.27 15.66 11.08
N THR A 101 16.00 16.11 12.29
CA THR A 101 14.64 16.38 12.76
C THR A 101 14.34 17.84 12.54
N PHE A 102 13.20 18.17 11.91
CA PHE A 102 12.77 19.55 11.78
C PHE A 102 12.57 20.17 13.17
N PRO A 103 13.23 21.30 13.49
CA PRO A 103 13.20 21.83 14.84
C PRO A 103 11.82 22.41 15.19
N ALA A 104 11.43 22.24 16.47
CA ALA A 104 10.30 22.95 17.07
C ALA A 104 10.40 24.46 16.83
N THR A 105 9.26 25.09 16.56
CA THR A 105 9.15 26.55 16.66
C THR A 105 8.81 26.91 18.11
N ASP A 106 9.06 28.16 18.53
CA ASP A 106 8.85 28.62 19.92
C ASP A 106 7.42 28.40 20.45
N GLU A 107 6.44 28.07 19.59
CA GLU A 107 5.04 27.81 19.91
C GLU A 107 4.60 26.35 19.65
N GLY A 108 5.52 25.44 19.30
CA GLY A 108 5.19 24.03 18.96
C GLY A 108 4.40 23.84 17.65
N VAL A 109 3.83 24.92 17.10
CA VAL A 109 3.06 24.95 15.86
C VAL A 109 3.76 25.88 14.86
N GLY A 110 4.19 25.36 13.71
CA GLY A 110 4.86 26.18 12.71
C GLY A 110 5.62 25.38 11.65
N ILE A 111 6.61 26.02 11.02
CA ILE A 111 7.49 25.42 10.01
C ILE A 111 8.90 25.32 10.60
N GLY A 112 9.43 24.10 10.70
CA GLY A 112 10.83 23.86 11.01
C GLY A 112 11.70 24.12 9.79
N ASN A 113 12.88 24.71 9.99
CA ASN A 113 13.80 25.02 8.90
C ASN A 113 15.15 24.36 9.14
N ILE A 114 15.65 23.64 8.14
CA ILE A 114 16.95 22.99 8.14
C ILE A 114 17.80 23.62 7.03
N ALA A 115 19.04 23.98 7.37
CA ALA A 115 20.04 24.35 6.38
C ALA A 115 20.55 23.08 5.69
N HIS A 116 20.38 22.99 4.38
CA HIS A 116 20.72 21.80 3.62
C HIS A 116 22.24 21.54 3.65
N PRO A 117 22.71 20.29 3.88
CA PRO A 117 24.14 19.99 4.04
C PRO A 117 24.96 20.16 2.75
N TYR A 118 24.36 19.91 1.58
CA TYR A 118 25.05 19.96 0.27
C TYR A 118 24.60 21.05 -0.71
N ALA A 119 23.34 21.49 -0.67
CA ALA A 119 22.79 22.42 -1.63
C ALA A 119 22.97 23.87 -1.17
N VAL A 120 23.47 24.72 -2.07
CA VAL A 120 23.74 26.15 -1.82
C VAL A 120 23.15 27.03 -2.92
N ASP A 121 22.83 28.26 -2.55
CA ASP A 121 22.38 29.29 -3.49
C ASP A 121 23.56 29.98 -4.21
N SER A 122 23.28 31.00 -5.04
CA SER A 122 24.32 31.72 -5.77
C SER A 122 25.28 32.55 -4.89
N SER A 123 24.93 32.77 -3.62
CA SER A 123 25.79 33.44 -2.63
C SER A 123 26.70 32.44 -1.91
N GLY A 124 26.48 31.14 -2.11
CA GLY A 124 27.13 30.06 -1.37
C GLY A 124 26.48 29.77 -0.01
N ASP A 125 25.30 30.35 0.26
CA ASP A 125 24.55 30.10 1.48
C ASP A 125 23.71 28.82 1.32
N PRO A 126 23.56 27.97 2.36
CA PRO A 126 22.76 26.76 2.27
C PRO A 126 21.31 27.02 1.86
N VAL A 127 20.78 26.18 0.97
CA VAL A 127 19.35 26.14 0.68
C VAL A 127 18.60 25.73 1.95
N ILE A 128 17.50 26.42 2.25
CA ILE A 128 16.66 26.08 3.40
C ILE A 128 15.60 25.06 2.97
N VAL A 129 15.50 23.97 3.71
CA VAL A 129 14.40 23.00 3.62
C VAL A 129 13.44 23.29 4.76
N SER A 130 12.16 23.35 4.42
CA SER A 130 11.07 23.61 5.35
C SER A 130 10.20 22.36 5.50
N GLY A 131 9.79 22.05 6.72
CA GLY A 131 8.95 20.89 7.04
C GLY A 131 8.21 21.07 8.36
N THR A 132 7.37 20.11 8.70
CA THR A 132 6.65 20.10 9.99
C THR A 132 7.66 19.83 11.11
N PRO A 133 7.72 20.65 12.16
CA PRO A 133 8.57 20.36 13.31
C PRO A 133 8.33 18.96 13.87
N GLY A 134 9.39 18.18 14.10
CA GLY A 134 9.32 16.77 14.52
C GLY A 134 9.46 15.77 13.37
N ASP A 135 9.08 16.14 12.14
CA ASP A 135 9.28 15.28 10.97
C ASP A 135 10.77 15.14 10.66
N GLN A 136 11.11 14.10 9.89
CA GLN A 136 12.48 13.81 9.54
C GLN A 136 12.79 14.28 8.12
N LEU A 137 13.91 15.00 7.95
CA LEU A 137 14.57 15.21 6.67
C LEU A 137 15.76 14.27 6.56
N VAL A 138 15.80 13.47 5.50
CA VAL A 138 16.92 12.62 5.14
C VAL A 138 17.47 13.06 3.79
N VAL A 139 18.76 13.40 3.77
CA VAL A 139 19.46 13.83 2.55
C VAL A 139 20.39 12.71 2.09
N LEU A 140 20.02 12.05 0.99
CA LEU A 140 20.72 10.91 0.41
C LEU A 140 21.67 11.39 -0.70
N LEU A 141 22.98 11.25 -0.48
CA LEU A 141 23.98 11.57 -1.50
C LEU A 141 24.20 10.37 -2.42
N LEU A 142 23.68 10.44 -3.66
CA LEU A 142 23.77 9.32 -4.58
C LEU A 142 25.22 9.05 -5.00
N PRO A 143 25.61 7.78 -5.21
CA PRO A 143 26.99 7.39 -5.53
C PRO A 143 27.38 7.69 -7.00
N PHE A 144 26.86 8.79 -7.57
CA PHE A 144 27.14 9.24 -8.92
C PHE A 144 27.88 10.58 -8.90
N GLY A 145 28.82 10.76 -9.83
CA GLY A 145 29.42 12.07 -10.08
C GLY A 145 28.49 13.01 -10.86
N SER A 146 27.63 12.44 -11.70
CA SER A 146 26.71 13.15 -12.59
C SER A 146 25.58 12.24 -13.05
N PHE A 147 24.48 12.83 -13.51
CA PHE A 147 23.35 12.12 -14.11
C PHE A 147 22.96 12.77 -15.44
N THR A 148 23.00 12.00 -16.52
CA THR A 148 22.73 12.48 -17.89
C THR A 148 21.28 12.23 -18.28
N VAL A 149 20.75 13.05 -19.19
CA VAL A 149 19.35 12.99 -19.64
C VAL A 149 18.93 11.62 -20.22
N ASP A 150 19.82 10.91 -20.90
CA ASP A 150 19.49 9.63 -21.55
C ASP A 150 19.65 8.41 -20.62
N GLN A 151 19.97 8.61 -19.33
CA GLN A 151 20.08 7.51 -18.37
C GLN A 151 18.68 7.11 -17.86
N PRO A 152 18.43 5.80 -17.65
CA PRO A 152 17.20 5.37 -17.00
C PRO A 152 17.17 5.87 -15.54
N PRO A 153 15.97 6.10 -14.96
CA PRO A 153 15.85 6.46 -13.56
C PRO A 153 16.60 5.48 -12.66
N ALA A 154 17.28 5.99 -11.63
CA ALA A 154 17.99 5.20 -10.63
C ALA A 154 17.05 4.92 -9.45
N PRO A 155 16.53 3.69 -9.28
CA PRO A 155 15.68 3.35 -8.14
C PRO A 155 16.55 3.25 -6.89
N VAL A 156 16.28 4.12 -5.92
CA VAL A 156 16.87 4.03 -4.58
C VAL A 156 15.88 3.30 -3.68
N ASP A 157 16.34 2.22 -3.06
CA ASP A 157 15.56 1.44 -2.09
C ASP A 157 15.63 2.14 -0.73
N ILE A 158 14.48 2.46 -0.15
CA ILE A 158 14.33 3.08 1.17
C ILE A 158 13.62 2.11 2.09
N SER A 159 14.14 1.93 3.31
CA SER A 159 13.51 1.16 4.36
C SER A 159 13.16 2.07 5.54
N VAL A 160 11.95 1.91 6.05
CA VAL A 160 11.38 2.71 7.13
C VAL A 160 10.78 1.83 8.21
N SER A 161 10.70 2.36 9.42
CA SER A 161 10.01 1.76 10.54
C SER A 161 8.85 2.66 10.95
N CYS A 162 7.65 2.10 11.02
CA CYS A 162 6.43 2.82 11.34
C CYS A 162 5.93 2.46 12.74
N SER A 163 5.36 3.44 13.41
CA SER A 163 4.92 3.30 14.80
C SER A 163 3.72 2.36 14.92
N ASN A 164 3.66 1.62 16.02
CA ASN A 164 2.46 0.86 16.41
C ASN A 164 1.36 1.77 17.00
N LEU A 165 1.61 3.07 17.08
CA LEU A 165 0.66 4.11 17.46
C LEU A 165 0.04 4.81 16.24
N ALA A 166 0.46 4.48 15.02
CA ALA A 166 -0.07 5.11 13.82
C ALA A 166 -1.61 5.01 13.74
N ASN A 167 -2.28 6.13 13.53
CA ASN A 167 -3.73 6.16 13.49
C ASN A 167 -4.28 5.40 12.28
N LEU A 168 -5.28 4.56 12.52
CA LEU A 168 -5.94 3.78 11.49
C LEU A 168 -6.59 4.67 10.43
N ASN A 169 -6.31 4.39 9.16
CA ASN A 169 -6.85 5.12 7.99
C ASN A 169 -6.49 6.61 7.91
N GLU A 170 -5.52 7.11 8.68
CA GLU A 170 -4.99 8.46 8.50
C GLU A 170 -3.75 8.44 7.59
N PRO A 171 -3.81 9.03 6.38
CA PRO A 171 -2.73 8.91 5.41
C PRO A 171 -1.44 9.61 5.87
N LEU A 172 -0.33 8.90 5.85
CA LEU A 172 1.00 9.42 6.20
C LEU A 172 1.74 9.92 4.95
N PRO A 173 2.05 11.23 4.84
CA PRO A 173 2.62 11.81 3.61
C PRO A 173 4.16 11.72 3.57
N PHE A 174 4.67 11.03 2.56
CA PHE A 174 6.10 11.00 2.23
C PHE A 174 6.39 11.96 1.09
N GLN A 175 7.44 12.76 1.22
CA GLN A 175 7.82 13.70 0.18
C GLN A 175 9.25 13.46 -0.28
N ALA A 176 9.48 13.45 -1.59
CA ALA A 176 10.84 13.39 -2.13
C ALA A 176 11.06 14.48 -3.18
N ARG A 177 12.31 14.94 -3.30
CA ARG A 177 12.78 15.73 -4.45
C ARG A 177 14.20 15.36 -4.81
N GLY A 178 14.55 15.50 -6.08
CA GLY A 178 15.92 15.37 -6.54
C GLY A 178 16.65 16.72 -6.49
N GLY A 179 17.99 16.66 -6.43
CA GLY A 179 18.83 17.83 -6.63
C GLY A 179 20.20 17.49 -7.21
N PHE A 180 20.90 18.51 -7.70
CA PHE A 180 22.29 18.47 -8.15
C PHE A 180 23.09 19.49 -7.38
N ARG A 181 24.00 19.02 -6.51
CA ARG A 181 24.74 19.90 -5.59
C ARG A 181 25.68 20.87 -6.32
N PHE A 182 26.20 20.49 -7.48
CA PHE A 182 27.09 21.32 -8.31
C PHE A 182 26.39 21.96 -9.51
N GLY A 183 25.08 21.76 -9.66
CA GLY A 183 24.33 22.31 -10.79
C GLY A 183 24.59 21.59 -12.11
N ALA A 184 24.76 22.36 -13.18
CA ALA A 184 24.94 21.92 -14.57
C ALA A 184 26.40 21.71 -14.99
N ASP A 185 27.36 22.03 -14.11
CA ASP A 185 28.80 21.85 -14.33
C ASP A 185 29.48 21.10 -13.16
N PRO A 186 30.66 20.48 -13.36
CA PRO A 186 31.30 19.65 -12.34
C PRO A 186 32.08 20.42 -11.26
N LEU A 187 32.06 21.76 -11.28
CA LEU A 187 32.86 22.61 -10.39
C LEU A 187 32.07 23.01 -9.14
N ASP A 188 32.80 23.28 -8.05
CA ASP A 188 32.24 23.88 -6.84
C ASP A 188 32.32 25.41 -6.94
N ASN A 189 31.41 25.99 -7.71
CA ASN A 189 31.42 27.41 -8.12
C ASN A 189 30.01 28.05 -8.01
N PRO A 190 29.35 28.04 -6.84
CA PRO A 190 27.94 28.42 -6.70
C PRO A 190 27.57 29.81 -7.22
N ALA A 191 28.51 30.77 -7.22
CA ALA A 191 28.29 32.09 -7.79
C ALA A 191 28.08 32.11 -9.32
N VAL A 192 28.46 31.03 -10.00
CA VAL A 192 28.29 30.83 -11.45
C VAL A 192 27.24 29.77 -11.72
N ASP A 193 27.30 28.65 -10.97
CA ASP A 193 26.39 27.52 -11.09
C ASP A 193 25.98 27.05 -9.69
N PRO A 194 24.90 27.61 -9.12
CA PRO A 194 24.40 27.18 -7.82
C PRO A 194 23.78 25.78 -7.91
N SER A 195 23.50 25.19 -6.75
CA SER A 195 22.81 23.90 -6.73
C SER A 195 21.43 24.01 -7.39
N ILE A 196 21.04 22.95 -8.10
CA ILE A 196 19.71 22.83 -8.70
C ILE A 196 18.87 21.91 -7.81
N VAL A 197 17.70 22.37 -7.38
CA VAL A 197 16.75 21.60 -6.58
C VAL A 197 15.43 21.47 -7.32
N GLY A 198 14.89 20.26 -7.35
CA GLY A 198 13.59 19.96 -7.93
C GLY A 198 12.42 20.38 -7.03
N ALA A 199 11.20 20.15 -7.52
CA ALA A 199 10.01 20.25 -6.70
C ALA A 199 9.82 18.97 -5.88
N PHE A 200 9.18 19.08 -4.72
CA PHE A 200 8.72 17.91 -3.97
C PHE A 200 7.57 17.23 -4.71
N ALA A 201 7.68 15.92 -4.85
CA ALA A 201 6.58 15.02 -5.12
C ALA A 201 6.15 14.37 -3.80
N THR A 202 4.85 14.13 -3.66
CA THR A 202 4.24 13.53 -2.48
C THR A 202 3.55 12.25 -2.87
N ASP A 203 3.68 11.25 -2.03
CA ASP A 203 2.90 10.02 -2.06
C ASP A 203 2.56 9.63 -0.61
N THR A 204 1.52 8.84 -0.41
CA THR A 204 0.94 8.57 0.92
C THR A 204 0.74 7.09 1.13
N ILE A 205 0.96 6.62 2.35
CA ILE A 205 0.61 5.29 2.80
C ILE A 205 -0.59 5.37 3.76
N ASN A 206 -1.54 4.45 3.66
CA ASN A 206 -2.64 4.34 4.62
C ASN A 206 -2.32 3.24 5.63
N PRO A 207 -2.20 3.55 6.94
CA PRO A 207 -2.09 2.53 7.98
C PRO A 207 -3.34 1.65 8.01
N THR A 208 -3.16 0.34 8.00
CA THR A 208 -4.22 -0.67 8.10
C THR A 208 -4.09 -1.50 9.36
N LEU A 209 -5.21 -2.02 9.86
CA LEU A 209 -5.23 -2.84 11.09
C LEU A 209 -5.43 -4.33 10.82
N ILE A 210 -6.29 -4.69 9.89
CA ILE A 210 -6.64 -6.08 9.61
C ILE A 210 -6.88 -6.25 8.11
N ALA A 211 -6.43 -7.38 7.57
CA ALA A 211 -6.67 -7.79 6.19
C ALA A 211 -7.08 -9.26 6.15
N LEU A 212 -7.73 -9.68 5.07
CA LEU A 212 -8.19 -11.04 4.87
C LEU A 212 -7.72 -11.57 3.52
N GLU A 213 -7.20 -12.79 3.47
CA GLU A 213 -6.91 -13.47 2.22
C GLU A 213 -7.79 -14.72 2.12
N LYS A 214 -8.53 -14.83 1.02
CA LYS A 214 -9.33 -16.01 0.72
C LYS A 214 -8.71 -16.78 -0.45
N THR A 215 -8.33 -18.03 -0.19
CA THR A 215 -7.73 -18.91 -1.19
C THR A 215 -8.59 -20.13 -1.47
N TYR A 216 -8.89 -20.36 -2.74
CA TYR A 216 -9.39 -21.66 -3.21
C TYR A 216 -8.24 -22.67 -3.30
N LEU A 217 -8.32 -23.77 -2.56
CA LEU A 217 -7.28 -24.81 -2.55
C LEU A 217 -7.50 -25.91 -3.60
N GLY A 218 -8.48 -25.72 -4.49
CA GLY A 218 -8.64 -26.56 -5.68
C GLY A 218 -7.81 -26.05 -6.86
N PRO A 219 -7.72 -26.84 -7.93
CA PRO A 219 -6.98 -26.43 -9.12
C PRO A 219 -7.85 -25.59 -10.07
N GLU A 220 -7.19 -24.65 -10.76
CA GLU A 220 -7.70 -23.90 -11.91
C GLU A 220 -9.04 -23.16 -11.66
N ASP A 221 -9.31 -22.76 -10.41
CA ASP A 221 -10.50 -22.00 -9.98
C ASP A 221 -11.83 -22.58 -10.49
N GLU A 222 -11.87 -23.89 -10.69
CA GLU A 222 -13.00 -24.62 -11.23
C GLU A 222 -13.31 -25.90 -10.42
N THR A 223 -14.55 -26.37 -10.52
CA THR A 223 -14.89 -27.70 -10.02
C THR A 223 -16.02 -28.38 -10.79
N ALA A 224 -15.91 -29.70 -10.90
CA ALA A 224 -17.04 -30.51 -11.31
C ALA A 224 -18.13 -30.52 -10.21
N THR A 225 -19.39 -30.47 -10.62
CA THR A 225 -20.53 -30.61 -9.69
C THR A 225 -20.69 -32.04 -9.18
N GLY A 226 -21.04 -32.16 -7.89
CA GLY A 226 -21.47 -33.38 -7.22
C GLY A 226 -20.70 -33.67 -5.92
N PRO A 227 -21.28 -34.45 -4.99
CA PRO A 227 -20.66 -34.78 -3.69
C PRO A 227 -19.33 -35.55 -3.77
N SER A 228 -18.95 -36.04 -4.95
CA SER A 228 -17.67 -36.75 -5.17
C SER A 228 -16.51 -35.79 -5.43
N TYR A 229 -16.78 -34.48 -5.50
CA TYR A 229 -15.80 -33.43 -5.77
C TYR A 229 -15.78 -32.42 -4.61
N PRO A 230 -15.43 -32.84 -3.38
CA PRO A 230 -15.25 -31.89 -2.30
C PRO A 230 -14.08 -30.96 -2.60
N ARG A 231 -14.24 -29.69 -2.23
CA ARG A 231 -13.26 -28.61 -2.36
C ARG A 231 -13.07 -27.93 -1.03
N CYS A 232 -12.02 -27.11 -0.96
CA CYS A 232 -11.65 -26.40 0.25
C CYS A 232 -11.37 -24.93 -0.05
N TYR A 233 -11.88 -24.08 0.84
CA TYR A 233 -11.41 -22.70 0.98
C TYR A 233 -10.56 -22.58 2.23
N GLN A 234 -9.51 -21.77 2.12
CA GLN A 234 -8.73 -21.21 3.21
C GLN A 234 -9.03 -19.72 3.31
N ILE A 235 -9.28 -19.25 4.52
CA ILE A 235 -9.41 -17.82 4.85
C ILE A 235 -8.35 -17.54 5.90
N ASP A 236 -7.43 -16.64 5.58
CA ASP A 236 -6.37 -16.18 6.46
C ASP A 236 -6.66 -14.74 6.85
N VAL A 237 -6.50 -14.42 8.13
CA VAL A 237 -6.66 -13.08 8.69
C VAL A 237 -5.31 -12.62 9.19
N PHE A 238 -4.91 -11.42 8.80
CA PHE A 238 -3.69 -10.75 9.21
C PHE A 238 -4.05 -9.51 10.00
N ILE A 239 -3.40 -9.28 11.13
CA ILE A 239 -3.63 -8.17 12.04
C ILE A 239 -2.30 -7.44 12.21
N ALA A 240 -2.38 -6.12 12.37
CA ALA A 240 -1.21 -5.29 12.59
C ALA A 240 -0.40 -5.77 13.81
N PRO A 241 0.93 -5.86 13.70
CA PRO A 241 1.79 -6.36 14.77
C PRO A 241 1.51 -5.75 16.15
N ASP A 242 1.51 -6.60 17.17
CA ASP A 242 1.25 -6.28 18.58
C ASP A 242 -0.14 -5.69 18.90
N GLN A 243 -1.01 -5.44 17.90
CA GLN A 243 -2.39 -5.01 18.13
C GLN A 243 -3.27 -6.17 18.61
N THR A 244 -4.34 -5.84 19.33
CA THR A 244 -5.31 -6.83 19.83
C THR A 244 -6.69 -6.55 19.25
N ILE A 245 -7.30 -7.58 18.66
CA ILE A 245 -8.70 -7.58 18.26
C ILE A 245 -9.47 -8.45 19.24
N ASP A 246 -10.41 -7.83 19.95
CA ASP A 246 -11.35 -8.48 20.86
C ASP A 246 -12.56 -9.00 20.07
N ASP A 247 -13.08 -10.16 20.48
CA ASP A 247 -14.25 -10.81 19.88
C ASP A 247 -14.16 -10.94 18.34
N LEU A 248 -13.02 -11.39 17.79
CA LEU A 248 -12.84 -11.57 16.34
C LEU A 248 -13.82 -12.64 15.80
N ILE A 249 -14.58 -12.28 14.78
CA ILE A 249 -15.48 -13.14 14.03
C ILE A 249 -15.02 -13.23 12.59
N ILE A 250 -14.89 -14.45 12.09
CA ILE A 250 -14.66 -14.73 10.66
C ILE A 250 -15.95 -15.29 10.07
N SER A 251 -16.41 -14.67 8.99
CA SER A 251 -17.66 -14.99 8.32
C SER A 251 -17.43 -15.31 6.85
N ASP A 252 -18.23 -16.24 6.30
CA ASP A 252 -18.22 -16.59 4.88
C ASP A 252 -19.66 -16.78 4.36
N GLU A 253 -20.05 -15.96 3.38
CA GLU A 253 -21.33 -16.07 2.68
C GLU A 253 -21.21 -17.06 1.51
N LEU A 254 -21.76 -18.26 1.72
CA LEU A 254 -21.83 -19.29 0.70
C LEU A 254 -22.93 -18.95 -0.30
N ALA A 255 -22.57 -18.92 -1.58
CA ALA A 255 -23.51 -18.83 -2.67
C ALA A 255 -24.57 -19.94 -2.61
N ASN A 256 -25.72 -19.69 -3.23
CA ASN A 256 -26.87 -20.60 -3.28
C ASN A 256 -26.54 -21.94 -3.97
N GLU A 257 -25.43 -21.99 -4.69
CA GLU A 257 -24.88 -23.12 -5.41
C GLU A 257 -23.85 -23.91 -4.58
N ILE A 258 -23.39 -23.41 -3.43
CA ILE A 258 -22.35 -24.06 -2.64
C ILE A 258 -22.96 -24.83 -1.47
N GLN A 259 -22.68 -26.13 -1.38
CA GLN A 259 -23.09 -26.97 -0.26
C GLN A 259 -21.96 -27.13 0.75
N PHE A 260 -22.13 -26.54 1.93
CA PHE A 260 -21.24 -26.72 3.06
C PHE A 260 -21.16 -28.19 3.50
N LEU A 261 -19.96 -28.65 3.87
CA LEU A 261 -19.73 -29.97 4.46
C LEU A 261 -19.35 -29.86 5.93
N ARG A 262 -18.24 -29.18 6.22
CA ARG A 262 -17.68 -29.03 7.58
C ARG A 262 -16.52 -28.04 7.58
N VAL A 263 -16.24 -27.48 8.76
CA VAL A 263 -14.95 -26.87 9.08
C VAL A 263 -13.91 -27.98 9.24
N ILE A 264 -12.68 -27.72 8.79
CA ILE A 264 -11.54 -28.62 8.94
C ILE A 264 -10.62 -28.10 10.02
N ASP A 265 -10.35 -28.98 10.97
CA ASP A 265 -9.35 -28.78 12.00
C ASP A 265 -7.95 -28.91 11.38
N SER A 266 -7.07 -27.94 11.68
CA SER A 266 -5.67 -27.87 11.21
C SER A 266 -4.84 -29.12 11.55
N GLY A 267 -5.18 -29.82 12.64
CA GLY A 267 -4.60 -31.11 13.01
C GLY A 267 -5.12 -32.32 12.22
N ASN A 268 -6.18 -32.15 11.40
CA ASN A 268 -6.94 -33.21 10.74
C ASN A 268 -7.07 -33.01 9.21
N LEU A 269 -6.01 -32.52 8.56
CA LEU A 269 -5.95 -32.33 7.09
C LEU A 269 -5.86 -33.63 6.29
N ALA A 270 -5.42 -34.72 6.91
CA ALA A 270 -5.18 -35.97 6.20
C ALA A 270 -6.49 -36.58 5.67
N GLY A 271 -6.62 -36.65 4.34
CA GLY A 271 -7.79 -37.22 3.67
C GLY A 271 -8.98 -36.26 3.54
N SER A 272 -8.79 -34.97 3.86
CA SER A 272 -9.73 -33.90 3.52
C SER A 272 -9.41 -33.32 2.13
N ALA A 273 -10.33 -32.53 1.57
CA ALA A 273 -10.09 -31.72 0.39
C ALA A 273 -9.15 -30.53 0.66
N CYS A 274 -8.92 -30.20 1.94
CA CYS A 274 -7.91 -29.23 2.37
C CYS A 274 -6.51 -29.87 2.54
N ALA A 275 -6.31 -31.10 2.06
CA ALA A 275 -5.00 -31.75 2.17
C ALA A 275 -3.94 -30.95 1.40
N GLY A 276 -2.95 -30.43 2.12
CA GLY A 276 -1.90 -29.56 1.55
C GLY A 276 -1.96 -28.12 2.05
N ALA A 277 -3.05 -27.71 2.72
CA ALA A 277 -3.12 -26.46 3.47
C ALA A 277 -2.03 -26.43 4.56
N THR A 278 -1.53 -25.23 4.86
CA THR A 278 -0.58 -24.96 5.95
C THR A 278 -1.17 -23.90 6.88
N PRO A 279 -2.23 -24.24 7.64
CA PRO A 279 -2.83 -23.30 8.59
C PRO A 279 -1.81 -22.90 9.66
N THR A 280 -1.83 -21.63 10.05
CA THR A 280 -0.91 -21.06 11.04
C THR A 280 -1.44 -21.17 12.47
N THR A 281 -2.75 -21.41 12.65
CA THR A 281 -3.41 -21.45 13.96
C THR A 281 -4.06 -22.77 14.38
N GLU A 282 -4.39 -22.82 15.67
CA GLU A 282 -5.23 -23.86 16.27
C GLU A 282 -6.64 -23.88 15.63
N PRO A 283 -7.31 -25.04 15.63
CA PRO A 283 -8.58 -25.21 14.94
C PRO A 283 -9.72 -24.47 15.64
N TYR A 284 -10.48 -23.70 14.87
CA TYR A 284 -11.73 -23.10 15.32
C TYR A 284 -12.93 -23.99 15.00
N THR A 285 -14.01 -23.84 15.78
CA THR A 285 -15.29 -24.51 15.52
C THR A 285 -16.33 -23.51 15.08
N ALA A 286 -17.15 -23.88 14.09
CA ALA A 286 -18.28 -23.04 13.65
C ALA A 286 -19.24 -22.71 14.80
N THR A 287 -19.41 -21.42 15.03
CA THR A 287 -20.41 -20.86 15.94
C THR A 287 -21.78 -20.91 15.27
N ILE A 288 -21.83 -20.53 13.99
CA ILE A 288 -23.01 -20.72 13.13
C ILE A 288 -22.60 -21.55 11.91
N PRO A 289 -22.86 -22.88 11.92
CA PRO A 289 -22.59 -23.70 10.75
C PRO A 289 -23.72 -23.56 9.71
N PRO A 290 -23.41 -23.44 8.41
CA PRO A 290 -24.39 -23.56 7.35
C PRO A 290 -25.05 -24.95 7.35
N SER A 291 -26.19 -25.07 6.67
CA SER A 291 -26.85 -26.36 6.50
C SER A 291 -25.97 -27.31 5.70
N THR A 292 -25.84 -28.56 6.15
CA THR A 292 -25.12 -29.63 5.40
C THR A 292 -26.02 -30.37 4.39
N ILE A 293 -27.28 -29.94 4.25
CA ILE A 293 -28.28 -30.54 3.36
C ILE A 293 -29.04 -29.51 2.51
N THR A 294 -28.75 -28.23 2.70
CA THR A 294 -29.34 -27.12 1.94
C THR A 294 -28.18 -26.19 1.56
N PRO A 295 -27.99 -25.88 0.28
CA PRO A 295 -26.89 -25.03 -0.15
C PRO A 295 -27.02 -23.57 0.30
N GLY A 296 -25.91 -22.86 0.24
CA GLY A 296 -25.75 -21.48 0.68
C GLY A 296 -25.86 -21.28 2.18
N GLY A 297 -25.92 -20.01 2.58
CA GLY A 297 -26.01 -19.59 3.97
C GLY A 297 -24.70 -18.99 4.48
N LEU A 298 -24.71 -18.59 5.74
CA LEU A 298 -23.60 -17.93 6.39
C LEU A 298 -22.86 -18.94 7.29
N LEU A 299 -21.55 -19.05 7.09
CA LEU A 299 -20.64 -19.70 8.03
C LEU A 299 -20.05 -18.62 8.92
N GLU A 300 -20.20 -18.75 10.24
CA GLU A 300 -19.54 -17.86 11.21
C GLU A 300 -18.70 -18.66 12.20
N ILE A 301 -17.51 -18.15 12.47
CA ILE A 301 -16.55 -18.66 13.44
C ILE A 301 -16.24 -17.54 14.43
N ASP A 302 -16.41 -17.84 15.72
CA ASP A 302 -15.92 -16.99 16.80
C ASP A 302 -14.49 -17.42 17.13
N VAL A 303 -13.53 -16.56 16.81
CA VAL A 303 -12.10 -16.74 17.08
C VAL A 303 -11.77 -16.30 18.52
N GLY A 304 -12.56 -15.38 19.08
CA GLY A 304 -12.32 -14.73 20.36
C GLY A 304 -11.25 -13.65 20.26
N ASP A 305 -10.68 -13.29 21.42
CA ASP A 305 -9.65 -12.25 21.49
C ASP A 305 -8.32 -12.78 20.92
N ILE A 306 -7.72 -12.00 20.03
CA ILE A 306 -6.43 -12.31 19.43
C ILE A 306 -5.50 -11.11 19.49
N THR A 307 -4.27 -11.35 19.95
CA THR A 307 -3.17 -10.40 19.84
C THR A 307 -2.27 -10.89 18.72
N ALA A 308 -2.03 -10.04 17.73
CA ALA A 308 -1.21 -10.35 16.57
C ALA A 308 0.23 -10.68 17.00
N ASP A 309 0.87 -11.59 16.28
CA ASP A 309 2.31 -11.76 16.44
C ASP A 309 3.10 -10.64 15.72
N ALA A 310 4.42 -10.64 15.85
CA ALA A 310 5.26 -9.58 15.28
C ALA A 310 5.62 -9.81 13.80
N ASP A 311 5.18 -10.92 13.21
CA ASP A 311 5.46 -11.32 11.84
C ASP A 311 4.24 -11.03 10.95
N PRO A 312 4.20 -9.87 10.25
CA PRO A 312 3.06 -9.46 9.44
C PRO A 312 2.78 -10.40 8.25
N ASP A 313 3.75 -11.26 7.88
CA ASP A 313 3.61 -12.24 6.80
C ASP A 313 2.94 -13.55 7.27
N SER A 314 2.69 -13.71 8.57
CA SER A 314 2.04 -14.88 9.16
C SER A 314 0.58 -14.55 9.47
N ALA A 315 -0.35 -15.38 8.99
CA ALA A 315 -1.75 -15.23 9.33
C ALA A 315 -1.96 -15.42 10.85
N ASP A 316 -2.63 -14.48 11.49
CA ASP A 316 -2.97 -14.53 12.91
C ASP A 316 -4.15 -15.46 13.17
N ALA A 317 -5.05 -15.66 12.20
CA ALA A 317 -6.10 -16.66 12.27
C ALA A 317 -6.36 -17.31 10.92
N THR A 318 -6.43 -18.65 10.89
CA THR A 318 -6.80 -19.40 9.67
C THR A 318 -8.11 -20.18 9.87
N LEU A 319 -9.03 -20.03 8.92
CA LEU A 319 -10.25 -20.86 8.77
C LEU A 319 -10.15 -21.74 7.52
N LEU A 320 -10.34 -23.05 7.70
CA LEU A 320 -10.47 -24.02 6.62
C LEU A 320 -11.87 -24.64 6.62
N PHE A 321 -12.53 -24.69 5.47
CA PHE A 321 -13.78 -25.43 5.35
C PHE A 321 -13.93 -26.17 4.03
N GLU A 322 -14.59 -27.32 4.11
CA GLU A 322 -14.95 -28.15 2.96
C GLU A 322 -16.35 -27.82 2.47
N PHE A 323 -16.49 -27.85 1.15
CA PHE A 323 -17.76 -27.73 0.45
C PHE A 323 -17.77 -28.61 -0.79
N PHE A 324 -18.91 -28.69 -1.46
CA PHE A 324 -19.00 -29.16 -2.85
C PHE A 324 -20.13 -28.40 -3.55
N VAL A 325 -20.18 -28.50 -4.88
CA VAL A 325 -21.26 -27.91 -5.67
C VAL A 325 -22.29 -29.00 -5.96
N PRO A 326 -23.51 -28.97 -5.41
CA PRO A 326 -24.53 -29.98 -5.60
C PRO A 326 -25.23 -29.83 -6.96
N LYS A 327 -26.18 -30.73 -7.24
CA LYS A 327 -27.01 -30.63 -8.44
C LYS A 327 -28.05 -29.50 -8.36
N GLN A 328 -28.63 -29.30 -7.17
CA GLN A 328 -29.72 -28.35 -6.93
C GLN A 328 -29.19 -27.18 -6.13
N ASP A 329 -29.52 -25.96 -6.52
CA ASP A 329 -29.25 -24.77 -5.71
C ASP A 329 -30.27 -24.66 -4.55
N ASN A 330 -30.15 -23.64 -3.71
CA ASN A 330 -31.07 -23.41 -2.60
C ASN A 330 -32.38 -22.70 -2.98
N ILE A 331 -32.46 -22.24 -4.23
CA ILE A 331 -33.69 -21.80 -4.88
C ILE A 331 -34.29 -23.06 -5.53
N PRO A 332 -35.56 -23.10 -5.95
CA PRO A 332 -36.02 -24.20 -6.81
C PRO A 332 -35.36 -24.13 -8.20
N GLY A 333 -34.07 -24.46 -8.28
CA GLY A 333 -33.22 -24.45 -9.48
C GLY A 333 -32.18 -25.59 -9.50
N GLU A 334 -31.64 -25.87 -10.70
CA GLU A 334 -30.44 -26.70 -10.85
C GLU A 334 -29.24 -25.77 -10.97
N VAL A 335 -28.11 -26.12 -10.35
CA VAL A 335 -26.89 -25.31 -10.42
C VAL A 335 -26.45 -25.15 -11.88
N LEU A 336 -26.36 -26.26 -12.61
CA LEU A 336 -26.11 -26.25 -14.05
C LEU A 336 -27.40 -26.55 -14.82
N PRO A 337 -27.71 -25.83 -15.91
CA PRO A 337 -28.88 -26.12 -16.74
C PRO A 337 -28.78 -27.54 -17.32
N THR A 338 -29.79 -28.39 -17.11
CA THR A 338 -29.74 -29.78 -17.61
C THR A 338 -29.82 -29.93 -19.13
N ASP A 339 -30.28 -28.89 -19.83
CA ASP A 339 -30.44 -28.89 -21.28
C ASP A 339 -29.17 -28.49 -22.03
N SER A 340 -28.36 -27.57 -21.49
CA SER A 340 -27.08 -27.18 -22.08
C SER A 340 -25.87 -27.80 -21.37
N GLY A 341 -25.94 -27.95 -20.05
CA GLY A 341 -24.79 -28.28 -19.21
C GLY A 341 -23.75 -27.15 -19.15
N ASP A 342 -24.16 -25.92 -19.52
CA ASP A 342 -23.29 -24.75 -19.48
C ASP A 342 -22.83 -24.46 -18.05
N ASP A 343 -21.60 -23.97 -17.95
CA ASP A 343 -20.94 -23.66 -16.69
C ASP A 343 -21.61 -22.45 -16.00
N LYS A 344 -21.40 -22.35 -14.69
CA LYS A 344 -21.95 -21.29 -13.84
C LYS A 344 -20.88 -20.74 -12.91
N ILE A 345 -20.93 -19.44 -12.62
CA ILE A 345 -20.06 -18.83 -11.63
C ILE A 345 -20.76 -18.78 -10.27
N SER A 346 -20.06 -19.27 -9.25
CA SER A 346 -20.44 -19.21 -7.85
C SER A 346 -19.54 -18.21 -7.12
N PRO A 347 -20.04 -16.99 -6.80
CA PRO A 347 -19.29 -16.03 -6.00
C PRO A 347 -19.17 -16.53 -4.57
N ASN A 348 -18.06 -16.25 -3.89
CA ASN A 348 -17.94 -16.56 -2.47
C ASN A 348 -17.19 -15.44 -1.77
N GLN A 349 -17.87 -14.90 -0.75
CA GLN A 349 -17.47 -13.70 -0.06
C GLN A 349 -17.15 -14.04 1.40
N ALA A 350 -16.05 -13.52 1.93
CA ALA A 350 -15.63 -13.66 3.31
C ALA A 350 -15.47 -12.29 3.97
N TYR A 351 -15.49 -12.29 5.31
CA TYR A 351 -15.36 -11.11 6.15
C TYR A 351 -14.63 -11.47 7.44
N ALA A 352 -13.90 -10.50 7.99
CA ALA A 352 -13.42 -10.52 9.36
C ALA A 352 -13.94 -9.27 10.06
N GLU A 353 -14.40 -9.39 11.30
CA GLU A 353 -14.87 -8.26 12.09
C GLU A 353 -14.56 -8.48 13.57
N GLY A 354 -14.37 -7.41 14.31
CA GLY A 354 -14.11 -7.46 15.75
C GLY A 354 -14.10 -6.05 16.34
N SER A 355 -13.76 -5.94 17.62
CA SER A 355 -13.45 -4.65 18.24
C SER A 355 -11.96 -4.51 18.49
N TRP A 356 -11.44 -3.30 18.34
CA TRP A 356 -10.05 -2.96 18.55
C TRP A 356 -9.95 -1.89 19.62
N ASP A 357 -9.16 -2.08 20.66
CA ASP A 357 -8.79 -0.99 21.59
C ASP A 357 -7.38 -0.52 21.20
N PRO A 358 -7.21 0.66 20.56
CA PRO A 358 -5.91 1.13 20.12
C PRO A 358 -4.90 1.20 21.28
N ILE A 359 -3.66 0.82 21.00
CA ILE A 359 -2.55 1.02 21.95
C ILE A 359 -2.29 2.53 22.13
N ASP A 360 -2.53 3.31 21.08
CA ASP A 360 -2.50 4.76 21.14
C ASP A 360 -3.66 5.30 22.00
N ALA A 361 -3.31 6.06 23.02
CA ALA A 361 -4.28 6.65 23.95
C ALA A 361 -4.89 7.96 23.45
N ASP A 362 -4.31 8.57 22.40
CA ASP A 362 -4.84 9.76 21.74
C ASP A 362 -5.89 9.40 20.66
N ASP A 363 -5.89 8.14 20.20
CA ASP A 363 -6.93 7.58 19.35
C ASP A 363 -8.30 7.49 20.05
N SER A 364 -9.37 7.82 19.31
CA SER A 364 -10.73 7.83 19.87
C SER A 364 -11.37 6.43 19.92
N GLU A 365 -12.11 6.12 21.00
CA GLU A 365 -12.93 4.90 21.17
C GLU A 365 -13.99 4.65 20.06
N GLU A 366 -14.16 5.54 19.08
CA GLU A 366 -15.12 5.40 17.97
C GLU A 366 -14.50 4.68 16.75
N ILE A 367 -13.17 4.73 16.58
CA ILE A 367 -12.41 4.01 15.53
C ILE A 367 -12.34 2.50 15.86
N ALA A 368 -12.31 2.19 17.16
CA ALA A 368 -12.28 0.88 17.81
C ALA A 368 -13.39 -0.13 17.47
N ARG A 369 -14.48 0.30 16.81
CA ARG A 369 -15.67 -0.53 16.57
C ARG A 369 -16.05 -0.65 15.10
N ALA A 370 -15.17 -0.22 14.20
CA ALA A 370 -15.40 -0.44 12.78
C ALA A 370 -15.44 -1.95 12.51
N GLU A 371 -16.48 -2.43 11.82
CA GLU A 371 -16.37 -3.65 11.04
C GLU A 371 -15.25 -3.38 10.03
N ILE A 372 -14.04 -3.84 10.33
CA ILE A 372 -12.96 -3.75 9.36
C ILE A 372 -13.16 -4.91 8.40
N THR A 373 -14.08 -4.68 7.49
CA THR A 373 -14.16 -5.50 6.31
C THR A 373 -12.94 -5.19 5.48
N ASP A 374 -12.16 -6.23 5.17
CA ASP A 374 -11.34 -6.20 3.98
C ASP A 374 -12.30 -5.97 2.80
N LEU A 375 -12.45 -4.71 2.38
CA LEU A 375 -13.02 -4.38 1.10
C LEU A 375 -11.86 -4.33 0.09
N GLY A 376 -11.14 -5.44 -0.03
CA GLY A 376 -10.12 -5.68 -1.05
C GLY A 376 -10.66 -5.52 -2.47
N ASP A 377 -11.98 -5.41 -2.64
CA ASP A 377 -12.59 -4.73 -3.77
C ASP A 377 -13.89 -4.06 -3.31
N ALA A 378 -14.08 -2.78 -3.64
CA ALA A 378 -15.34 -2.08 -3.42
C ALA A 378 -16.42 -2.61 -4.40
N GLY A 379 -16.87 -3.86 -4.24
CA GLY A 379 -18.14 -4.36 -4.79
C GLY A 379 -18.22 -5.80 -5.33
N GLY A 380 -17.23 -6.68 -5.10
CA GLY A 380 -17.21 -8.04 -5.67
C GLY A 380 -16.78 -9.13 -4.67
N PRO A 381 -17.04 -10.43 -4.98
CA PRO A 381 -16.62 -11.57 -4.15
C PRO A 381 -15.10 -11.73 -4.11
N GLU A 382 -14.52 -12.16 -2.97
CA GLU A 382 -13.08 -12.49 -2.90
C GLU A 382 -12.68 -13.64 -3.84
N HIS A 383 -13.61 -14.54 -4.17
CA HIS A 383 -13.38 -15.59 -5.15
C HIS A 383 -14.62 -15.90 -6.00
N GLU A 384 -14.42 -16.11 -7.30
CA GLU A 384 -15.42 -16.61 -8.24
C GLU A 384 -15.04 -18.03 -8.67
N LEU A 385 -15.83 -19.03 -8.25
CA LEU A 385 -15.62 -20.43 -8.62
C LEU A 385 -16.41 -20.77 -9.89
N GLU A 386 -15.75 -21.38 -10.87
CA GLU A 386 -16.45 -21.92 -12.05
C GLU A 386 -16.96 -23.35 -11.79
N ASP A 387 -18.29 -23.48 -11.75
CA ASP A 387 -19.00 -24.74 -11.60
C ASP A 387 -19.20 -25.38 -12.97
N GLN A 388 -18.73 -26.61 -13.12
CA GLN A 388 -18.72 -27.29 -14.40
C GLN A 388 -19.38 -28.67 -14.33
N ALA A 389 -19.90 -29.14 -15.46
CA ALA A 389 -20.37 -30.52 -15.57
C ALA A 389 -19.18 -31.51 -15.54
N ILE A 390 -18.03 -31.07 -16.07
CA ILE A 390 -16.76 -31.81 -16.11
C ILE A 390 -15.61 -30.79 -16.03
N ALA A 391 -14.81 -30.86 -14.96
CA ALA A 391 -13.56 -30.10 -14.82
C ALA A 391 -12.38 -30.82 -15.48
N ILE A 392 -11.61 -30.10 -16.31
CA ILE A 392 -10.44 -30.64 -17.02
C ILE A 392 -9.17 -30.03 -16.43
N GLN A 393 -8.60 -30.76 -15.49
CA GLN A 393 -7.49 -30.25 -14.70
C GLN A 393 -6.14 -30.54 -15.35
N LYS A 394 -5.31 -29.52 -15.53
CA LYS A 394 -3.92 -29.71 -15.96
C LYS A 394 -3.03 -29.98 -14.75
N SER A 395 -2.28 -31.08 -14.77
CA SER A 395 -1.17 -31.30 -13.84
C SER A 395 0.17 -31.33 -14.58
N VAL A 396 1.19 -30.72 -13.97
CA VAL A 396 2.58 -30.85 -14.40
C VAL A 396 3.32 -31.70 -13.38
N GLY A 397 3.62 -32.94 -13.75
CA GLY A 397 4.51 -33.79 -12.96
C GLY A 397 5.97 -33.52 -13.33
N VAL A 398 6.79 -33.10 -12.38
CA VAL A 398 8.25 -33.19 -12.53
C VAL A 398 8.61 -34.67 -12.45
N VAL A 399 8.98 -35.26 -13.58
CA VAL A 399 9.53 -36.62 -13.62
C VAL A 399 10.98 -36.53 -13.14
N GLY A 400 11.21 -36.89 -11.88
CA GLY A 400 12.54 -37.06 -11.29
C GLY A 400 13.24 -38.34 -11.75
#